data_AF-A0A8S4Q7T2-F1
#
_entry.id   AF-A0A8S4Q7T2-F1
#
_cell.length_a   1.000
_cell.length_b   1.000
_cell.length_c   1.000
_cell.angle_alpha   90.00
_cell.angle_beta   90.00
_cell.angle_gamma   90.00
#
_symmetry.space_group_name_H-M   'P 1'
#
loop_
_entity.id
_entity.type
_entity.pdbx_description
1 polymer ?
#
loop_
_entity_poly.entity_id
_entity_poly.type
_entity_poly.pdbx_seq_one_letter_code
_entity_poly.pdbx_strand_id
1 'polypeptide(L)'
;PCHGKKAVCINTFGGNFKCLCEPGKEGDRCDQGSHCFPCFSVRWRNVTCSVYDDAQFMRSMRLKATVVDRQMSRTKCTEDKWGFDQNTGDMWVARGCRARFCVDFEAKPMMR
;
A
#
# COMPACT_ATOMS: atom_id res chain seq x y z
N PRO A 1 3.06 -13.83 13.47
CA PRO A 1 1.92 -12.98 13.89
C PRO A 1 2.03 -11.54 13.38
N CYS A 2 3.24 -10.96 13.41
CA CYS A 2 3.54 -9.65 12.84
C CYS A 2 3.62 -9.70 11.30
N HIS A 3 3.30 -8.58 10.65
CA HIS A 3 3.41 -8.37 9.21
C HIS A 3 4.64 -7.50 8.86
N GLY A 4 5.26 -7.76 7.70
CA GLY A 4 6.48 -7.07 7.25
C GLY A 4 7.73 -7.96 7.33
N LYS A 5 8.61 -7.87 6.34
CA LYS A 5 9.79 -8.77 6.22
C LYS A 5 10.89 -8.46 7.25
N LYS A 6 10.89 -7.25 7.81
CA LYS A 6 11.81 -6.76 8.83
C LYS A 6 11.11 -6.44 10.16
N ALA A 7 9.83 -6.79 10.30
CA ALA A 7 9.14 -6.68 11.58
C ALA A 7 9.70 -7.70 12.57
N VAL A 8 9.89 -7.30 13.83
CA VAL A 8 10.43 -8.16 14.88
C VAL A 8 9.31 -8.61 15.79
N CYS A 9 9.16 -9.92 15.96
CA CYS A 9 8.20 -10.52 16.88
C CYS A 9 8.87 -10.82 18.21
N ILE A 10 8.34 -10.27 19.30
CA ILE A 10 8.86 -10.48 20.65
C ILE A 10 7.82 -11.24 21.45
N ASN A 11 8.17 -12.41 21.95
CA ASN A 11 7.32 -13.16 22.87
C ASN A 11 7.36 -12.51 24.25
N THR A 12 6.20 -12.40 24.88
CA THR A 12 6.03 -11.81 26.21
C THR A 12 5.56 -12.87 27.20
N PHE A 13 5.85 -12.67 28.48
CA PHE A 13 5.49 -13.63 29.52
C PHE A 13 3.97 -13.81 29.61
N GLY A 14 3.50 -15.06 29.71
CA GLY A 14 2.06 -15.39 29.71
C GLY A 14 1.49 -15.79 28.34
N GLY A 15 2.33 -16.03 27.33
CA GLY A 15 1.89 -16.56 26.02
C GLY A 15 1.42 -15.50 25.02
N ASN A 16 1.61 -14.21 25.33
CA ASN A 16 1.33 -13.10 24.42
C ASN A 16 2.56 -12.76 23.56
N PHE A 17 2.37 -11.93 22.53
CA PHE A 17 3.46 -11.41 21.70
C PHE A 17 3.30 -9.90 21.46
N LYS A 18 4.40 -9.23 21.13
CA LYS A 18 4.44 -7.83 20.69
C LYS A 18 5.22 -7.71 19.39
N CYS A 19 4.78 -6.84 18.50
CA CYS A 19 5.46 -6.57 17.24
C CYS A 19 6.20 -5.22 17.29
N LEU A 20 7.47 -5.22 16.89
CA LEU A 20 8.20 -4.00 16.56
C LEU A 20 8.14 -3.80 15.05
N CYS A 21 7.53 -2.69 14.65
CA CYS A 21 7.22 -2.42 13.26
C CYS A 21 8.36 -1.74 12.51
N GLU A 22 8.37 -1.94 11.20
CA GLU A 22 9.22 -1.19 10.29
C GLU A 22 8.81 0.29 10.29
N PRO A 23 9.72 1.23 9.98
CA PRO A 23 9.36 2.63 9.78
C PRO A 23 8.23 2.78 8.75
N GLY A 24 7.15 3.48 9.12
CA GLY A 24 5.94 3.63 8.28
C GLY A 24 4.93 2.50 8.43
N LYS A 25 5.17 1.54 9.32
CA LYS A 25 4.20 0.51 9.74
C LYS A 25 3.81 0.70 11.20
N GLU A 26 2.54 0.48 11.49
CA GLU A 26 1.91 0.70 12.79
C GLU A 26 0.87 -0.41 13.08
N GLY A 27 0.25 -0.35 14.25
CA GLY A 27 -0.71 -1.34 14.74
C GLY A 27 -0.06 -2.51 15.49
N ASP A 28 -0.86 -3.24 16.27
CA ASP A 28 -0.38 -4.32 17.16
C ASP A 28 0.32 -5.47 16.41
N ARG A 29 0.06 -5.60 15.11
CA ARG A 29 0.67 -6.60 14.23
C ARG A 29 1.46 -5.99 13.07
N CYS A 30 1.74 -4.68 13.06
CA CYS A 30 2.44 -4.00 11.97
C CYS A 30 1.73 -4.11 10.61
N ASP A 31 0.40 -4.25 10.65
CA ASP A 31 -0.48 -4.35 9.49
C ASP A 31 -1.06 -3.01 9.04
N GLN A 32 -0.77 -1.92 9.76
CA GLN A 32 -1.24 -0.55 9.48
C GLN A 32 -0.07 0.29 8.93
N GLY A 33 -0.36 1.32 8.12
CA GLY A 33 0.64 2.31 7.64
C GLY A 33 1.04 2.23 6.15
N SER A 34 1.58 3.34 5.64
CA SER A 34 1.73 3.63 4.22
C SER A 34 2.76 2.76 3.51
N HIS A 35 2.34 1.99 2.50
CA HIS A 35 3.22 1.29 1.58
C HIS A 35 3.56 2.20 0.39
N CYS A 36 4.82 2.65 0.33
CA CYS A 36 5.29 3.54 -0.73
C CYS A 36 6.13 2.81 -1.79
N PHE A 37 5.79 2.97 -3.06
CA PHE A 37 6.47 2.30 -4.18
C PHE A 37 6.50 3.18 -5.43
N PRO A 38 7.52 3.04 -6.29
CA PRO A 38 7.56 3.70 -7.60
C PRO A 38 6.65 3.00 -8.61
N CYS A 39 5.93 3.78 -9.43
CA CYS A 39 5.17 3.24 -10.57
C CYS A 39 5.24 4.19 -11.78
N PHE A 40 5.47 3.62 -12.96
CA PHE A 40 5.88 4.37 -14.14
C PHE A 40 5.17 3.92 -15.42
N SER A 41 4.46 4.83 -16.06
CA SER A 41 4.04 4.65 -17.45
C SER A 41 5.25 4.75 -18.37
N VAL A 42 5.45 3.73 -19.21
CA VAL A 42 6.51 3.68 -20.23
C VAL A 42 5.90 3.75 -21.63
N ARG A 43 6.49 4.55 -22.51
CA ARG A 43 6.05 4.72 -23.92
C ARG A 43 4.55 4.97 -24.08
N TRP A 44 3.96 5.78 -23.20
CA TRP A 44 2.52 6.12 -23.20
C TRP A 44 1.55 4.96 -22.95
N ARG A 45 2.04 3.78 -22.53
CA ARG A 45 1.19 2.64 -22.20
C ARG A 45 0.67 2.74 -20.77
N ASN A 46 -0.48 2.11 -20.56
CA ASN A 46 -0.99 1.83 -19.23
C ASN A 46 -0.12 0.74 -18.60
N VAL A 47 0.28 0.94 -17.35
CA VAL A 47 1.08 -0.01 -16.57
C VAL A 47 0.33 -0.27 -15.29
N THR A 48 0.21 -1.55 -14.94
CA THR A 48 -0.29 -2.00 -13.64
C THR A 48 0.90 -2.38 -12.76
N CYS A 49 0.96 -1.80 -11.57
CA CYS A 49 1.94 -2.08 -10.54
C CYS A 49 1.21 -2.74 -9.37
N SER A 50 1.45 -4.03 -9.15
CA SER A 50 0.87 -4.73 -8.01
C SER A 50 1.47 -4.20 -6.71
N VAL A 51 0.58 -3.71 -5.86
CA VAL A 51 0.94 -3.06 -4.58
C VAL A 51 0.90 -4.04 -3.43
N TYR A 52 0.00 -5.01 -3.55
CA TYR A 52 -0.24 -6.05 -2.59
C TYR A 52 -0.67 -7.31 -3.36
N ASP A 53 -0.13 -8.47 -2.99
CA ASP A 53 -0.29 -9.73 -3.75
C ASP A 53 -1.17 -10.75 -3.01
N ASP A 54 -1.90 -10.30 -1.97
CA ASP A 54 -2.80 -11.16 -1.20
C ASP A 54 -4.24 -10.61 -1.28
N ALA A 55 -5.02 -11.24 -2.16
CA ALA A 55 -6.42 -10.91 -2.39
C ALA A 55 -7.32 -11.21 -1.16
N GLN A 56 -6.92 -12.10 -0.25
CA GLN A 56 -7.71 -12.35 0.97
C GLN A 56 -7.63 -11.17 1.93
N PHE A 57 -6.47 -10.51 2.01
CA PHE A 57 -6.29 -9.30 2.80
C PHE A 57 -7.22 -8.16 2.34
N MET A 58 -7.36 -7.96 1.02
CA MET A 58 -8.24 -6.94 0.43
C MET A 58 -9.74 -7.18 0.67
N ARG A 59 -10.13 -8.38 1.12
CA ARG A 59 -11.52 -8.63 1.56
C ARG A 59 -11.84 -7.86 2.84
N SER A 60 -10.89 -7.77 3.76
CA SER A 60 -11.06 -7.17 5.09
C SER A 60 -10.49 -5.76 5.21
N MET A 61 -9.69 -5.32 4.24
CA MET A 61 -9.00 -4.03 4.23
C MET A 61 -9.47 -3.17 3.05
N ARG A 62 -9.48 -1.85 3.22
CA ARG A 62 -9.73 -0.85 2.20
C ARG A 62 -8.44 -0.11 1.90
N LEU A 63 -8.15 0.09 0.62
CA LEU A 63 -6.99 0.84 0.19
C LEU A 63 -7.35 2.33 0.06
N LYS A 64 -6.58 3.17 0.73
CA LYS A 64 -6.63 4.62 0.62
C LYS A 64 -5.30 5.08 0.05
N ALA A 65 -5.31 5.43 -1.22
CA ALA A 65 -4.11 5.93 -1.88
C ALA A 65 -4.03 7.44 -1.78
N THR A 66 -2.86 7.95 -1.40
CA THR A 66 -2.57 9.38 -1.51
C THR A 66 -1.37 9.54 -2.43
N VAL A 67 -1.46 10.46 -3.41
CA VAL A 67 -0.28 10.84 -4.20
C VAL A 67 0.62 11.67 -3.30
N VAL A 68 1.51 11.00 -2.61
CA VAL A 68 2.52 11.65 -1.79
C VAL A 68 3.83 10.97 -2.14
N ASP A 69 4.74 11.76 -2.69
CA ASP A 69 6.05 12.00 -2.09
C ASP A 69 7.03 12.56 -3.14
N ARG A 70 6.90 12.15 -4.43
CA ARG A 70 7.73 12.73 -5.50
C ARG A 70 7.20 12.48 -6.92
N GLN A 71 6.82 13.55 -7.63
CA GLN A 71 6.59 13.47 -9.07
C GLN A 71 7.92 13.32 -9.83
N MET A 72 8.00 12.33 -10.72
CA MET A 72 9.21 12.00 -11.49
C MET A 72 9.06 12.25 -13.00
N SER A 73 7.84 12.47 -13.50
CA SER A 73 7.57 12.90 -14.88
C SER A 73 7.36 14.42 -14.98
N ARG A 74 7.63 14.99 -16.16
CA ARG A 74 7.15 16.34 -16.51
C ARG A 74 5.62 16.40 -16.56
N THR A 75 4.98 15.35 -17.07
CA THR A 75 3.52 15.20 -17.05
C THR A 75 3.04 15.02 -15.61
N LYS A 76 2.14 15.89 -15.15
CA LYS A 76 1.49 15.74 -13.84
C LYS A 76 0.66 14.47 -13.76
N CYS A 77 0.81 13.75 -12.65
CA CYS A 77 0.01 12.58 -12.28
C CYS A 77 -1.29 13.05 -11.61
N THR A 78 -2.26 13.44 -12.42
CA THR A 78 -3.62 13.83 -12.02
C THR A 78 -4.52 12.60 -11.89
N GLU A 79 -5.68 12.73 -11.24
CA GLU A 79 -6.61 11.63 -10.94
C GLU A 79 -7.08 10.84 -12.17
N ASP A 80 -6.99 11.40 -13.38
CA ASP A 80 -7.29 10.72 -14.64
C ASP A 80 -6.15 9.83 -15.19
N LYS A 81 -4.98 9.85 -14.54
CA LYS A 81 -3.74 9.20 -15.01
C LYS A 81 -3.19 8.16 -14.04
N TRP A 82 -3.84 7.98 -12.90
CA TRP A 82 -3.53 6.93 -11.97
C TRP A 82 -4.79 6.55 -11.21
N GLY A 83 -4.79 5.35 -10.66
CA GLY A 83 -5.87 4.88 -9.82
C GLY A 83 -5.53 3.53 -9.23
N PHE A 84 -6.45 2.98 -8.46
CA PHE A 84 -6.29 1.69 -7.79
C PHE A 84 -7.57 0.88 -7.90
N ASP A 85 -7.41 -0.43 -8.07
CA ASP A 85 -8.50 -1.37 -7.90
C ASP A 85 -8.69 -1.69 -6.41
N GLN A 86 -9.89 -1.44 -5.88
CA GLN A 86 -10.18 -1.64 -4.46
C GLN A 86 -10.34 -3.11 -4.06
N ASN A 87 -10.47 -4.03 -5.02
CA ASN A 87 -10.59 -5.46 -4.79
C ASN A 87 -9.24 -6.16 -4.87
N THR A 88 -8.40 -5.80 -5.84
CA THR A 88 -7.08 -6.41 -6.01
C THR A 88 -5.96 -5.64 -5.30
N GLY A 89 -6.17 -4.36 -5.04
CA GLY A 89 -5.13 -3.45 -4.52
C GLY A 89 -4.13 -3.04 -5.60
N ASP A 90 -4.34 -3.42 -6.86
CA ASP A 90 -3.44 -3.08 -7.95
C ASP A 90 -3.52 -1.59 -8.28
N MET A 91 -2.36 -0.99 -8.49
CA MET A 91 -2.25 0.37 -8.96
C MET A 91 -2.11 0.39 -10.47
N TRP A 92 -2.76 1.32 -11.15
CA TRP A 92 -2.46 1.61 -12.55
C TRP A 92 -1.96 3.04 -12.73
N VAL A 93 -1.09 3.24 -13.72
CA VAL A 93 -0.62 4.56 -14.19
C VAL A 93 -0.69 4.63 -15.71
N ALA A 94 -1.01 5.80 -16.23
CA ALA A 94 -1.25 6.02 -17.65
C ALA A 94 -0.69 7.37 -18.13
N ARG A 95 -0.72 7.58 -19.45
CA ARG A 95 -0.46 8.89 -20.10
C ARG A 95 0.86 9.55 -19.67
N GLY A 96 1.90 8.73 -19.48
CA GLY A 96 3.24 9.22 -19.14
C GLY A 96 3.43 9.65 -17.68
N CYS A 97 2.47 9.35 -16.79
CA CYS A 97 2.60 9.55 -15.36
C CYS A 97 3.71 8.65 -14.77
N ARG A 98 4.63 9.27 -14.02
CA ARG A 98 5.73 8.62 -13.30
C ARG A 98 5.88 9.29 -11.94
N ALA A 99 5.65 8.55 -10.86
CA ALA A 99 5.78 9.06 -9.51
C ALA A 99 6.05 7.94 -8.50
N ARG A 100 6.44 8.33 -7.30
CA ARG A 100 6.35 7.48 -6.10
C ARG A 100 4.95 7.67 -5.50
N PHE A 101 4.28 6.55 -5.22
CA PHE A 101 2.93 6.52 -4.65
C PHE A 101 3.00 5.88 -3.29
N CYS A 102 2.18 6.35 -2.36
CA CYS A 102 2.00 5.77 -1.04
C CYS A 102 0.54 5.36 -0.87
N VAL A 103 0.32 4.11 -0.46
CA VAL A 103 -1.01 3.61 -0.15
C VAL A 103 -1.11 3.27 1.32
N ASP A 104 -2.18 3.70 1.95
CA ASP A 104 -2.59 3.25 3.26
C ASP A 104 -3.61 2.13 3.11
N PHE A 105 -3.54 1.18 4.02
CA PHE A 105 -4.56 0.15 4.18
C PHE A 105 -5.24 0.39 5.52
N GLU A 106 -6.55 0.55 5.48
CA GLU A 106 -7.38 0.71 6.66
C GLU A 106 -8.32 -0.50 6.76
N ALA A 107 -8.57 -1.00 7.97
CA ALA A 107 -9.53 -2.08 8.16
C ALA A 107 -10.92 -1.61 7.69
N LYS A 108 -11.61 -2.44 6.89
CA LYS A 108 -13.00 -2.16 6.54
C LYS A 108 -13.81 -2.12 7.84
N PRO A 109 -14.66 -1.11 8.05
CA PRO A 109 -15.57 -1.13 9.18
C PRO A 109 -16.42 -2.40 9.07
N MET A 110 -16.43 -3.21 10.14
CA MET A 110 -17.38 -4.32 10.24
C MET A 110 -18.77 -3.71 10.24
N MET A 111 -19.48 -3.79 9.11
CA MET A 111 -20.92 -3.51 9.11
C MET A 111 -21.55 -4.51 10.07
N ARG A 112 -22.16 -3.98 11.14
CA ARG A 112 -22.95 -4.75 12.10
C ARG A 112 -24.17 -5.35 11.44
#